data_AF-A0A5C7M5K8-F1
#
_entry.id   AF-A0A5C7M5K8-F1
#
_cell.length_a   1.000
_cell.length_b   1.000
_cell.length_c   1.000
_cell.angle_alpha   90.00
_cell.angle_beta   90.00
_cell.angle_gamma   90.00
#
_symmetry.space_group_name_H-M   'P 1'
#
loop_
_entity.id
_entity.type
_entity.pdbx_description
1 polymer ?
#
loop_
_entity_poly.entity_id
_entity_poly.type
_entity_poly.pdbx_seq_one_letter_code
_entity_poly.pdbx_strand_id
1 'polypeptide(L)'
;MKLTYNRIDVKAYDGTEAGPHDIIPRSKGELWVTPQAPLVAGQLIEWWWHQREDQLLVPMHPYMLPCEPALAFGFMLQLGVTAGSQVQKLTGNLLHLHLSLGHPVNEVVQNNQPLWQYQVGFAFRVK
;
A
#
# COMPACT_ATOMS: atom_id res chain seq x y z
N MET A 1 -15.04 2.13 -9.27
CA MET A 1 -13.76 1.86 -8.59
C MET A 1 -13.76 0.42 -8.09
N LYS A 2 -12.77 -0.39 -8.50
CA LYS A 2 -12.55 -1.76 -8.01
C LYS A 2 -11.62 -1.73 -6.78
N LEU A 3 -11.82 -2.64 -5.84
CA LEU A 3 -10.90 -2.89 -4.71
C LEU A 3 -10.34 -4.31 -4.83
N THR A 4 -9.02 -4.47 -4.67
CA THR A 4 -8.40 -5.79 -4.49
C THR A 4 -7.45 -5.77 -3.31
N TYR A 5 -7.25 -6.93 -2.70
CA TYR A 5 -6.37 -7.12 -1.56
C TYR A 5 -5.48 -8.35 -1.76
N ASN A 6 -4.21 -8.25 -1.37
CA ASN A 6 -3.27 -9.37 -1.32
C ASN A 6 -2.58 -9.46 0.06
N ARG A 7 -2.43 -10.70 0.58
CA ARG A 7 -1.69 -10.98 1.82
C ARG A 7 -0.33 -11.56 1.44
N ILE A 8 0.73 -10.95 1.94
CA ILE A 8 2.11 -11.29 1.54
C ILE A 8 2.86 -11.82 2.75
N ASP A 9 3.57 -12.94 2.60
CA ASP A 9 4.53 -13.38 3.60
C ASP A 9 5.85 -12.64 3.40
N VAL A 10 6.12 -11.69 4.28
CA VAL A 10 7.32 -10.86 4.33
C VAL A 10 8.55 -11.70 4.68
N LYS A 11 8.40 -12.95 5.15
CA LYS A 11 9.54 -13.87 5.32
C LYS A 11 10.15 -14.35 4.01
N ALA A 12 9.48 -14.15 2.87
CA ALA A 12 10.00 -14.49 1.54
C ALA A 12 10.70 -13.30 0.85
N TYR A 13 11.34 -12.42 1.63
CA TYR A 13 12.19 -11.37 1.07
C TYR A 13 13.57 -11.94 0.75
N ASP A 14 13.92 -11.93 -0.54
CA ASP A 14 15.10 -12.52 -1.15
C ASP A 14 16.34 -11.59 -1.17
N GLY A 15 16.26 -10.44 -0.50
CA GLY A 15 17.41 -9.55 -0.33
C GLY A 15 17.71 -8.64 -1.55
N THR A 16 16.74 -8.39 -2.42
CA THR A 16 16.85 -7.28 -3.40
C THR A 16 17.01 -5.94 -2.68
N GLU A 17 17.73 -4.94 -3.22
CA GLU A 17 17.96 -3.64 -2.52
C GLU A 17 16.67 -2.83 -2.20
N ALA A 18 15.49 -3.26 -2.69
CA ALA A 18 14.27 -2.46 -2.75
C ALA A 18 13.31 -2.55 -1.54
N GLY A 19 13.60 -3.37 -0.52
CA GLY A 19 12.67 -3.62 0.58
C GLY A 19 11.46 -4.50 0.20
N PRO A 20 10.55 -4.79 1.16
CA PRO A 20 9.39 -5.63 0.90
C PRO A 20 8.45 -4.99 -0.13
N HIS A 21 7.98 -5.79 -1.10
CA HIS A 21 7.10 -5.33 -2.18
C HIS A 21 6.10 -6.41 -2.59
N ASP A 22 4.94 -5.98 -3.09
CA ASP A 22 4.02 -6.83 -3.85
C ASP A 22 4.32 -6.74 -5.34
N ILE A 23 3.99 -7.78 -6.10
CA ILE A 23 4.15 -7.79 -7.56
C ILE A 23 2.77 -7.95 -8.20
N ILE A 24 2.34 -6.93 -8.93
CA ILE A 24 1.09 -6.98 -9.68
C ILE A 24 1.43 -7.17 -11.17
N PRO A 25 1.01 -8.28 -11.81
CA PRO A 25 1.11 -8.40 -13.26
C PRO A 25 0.13 -7.43 -13.93
N ARG A 26 0.59 -6.75 -14.98
CA ARG A 26 -0.13 -5.66 -15.65
C ARG A 26 -0.42 -5.98 -17.11
N SER A 27 -1.52 -5.41 -17.59
CA SER A 27 -1.79 -5.38 -19.04
C SER A 27 -1.09 -4.20 -19.70
N LYS A 28 -0.75 -4.33 -20.99
CA LYS A 28 -0.13 -3.25 -21.77
C LYS A 28 -1.04 -2.02 -21.79
N GLY A 29 -0.45 -0.85 -21.53
CA GLY A 29 -1.17 0.43 -21.53
C GLY A 29 -1.84 0.79 -20.20
N GLU A 30 -1.69 -0.02 -19.15
CA GLU A 30 -2.14 0.36 -17.82
C GLU A 30 -1.22 1.41 -17.19
N LEU A 31 -1.83 2.46 -16.66
CA LEU A 31 -1.16 3.47 -15.84
C LEU A 31 -1.47 3.21 -14.38
N TRP A 32 -0.41 3.06 -13.59
CA TRP A 32 -0.48 2.84 -12.16
C TRP A 32 0.29 3.91 -11.41
N VAL A 33 -0.16 4.22 -10.20
CA VAL A 33 0.57 5.08 -9.26
C VAL A 33 0.72 4.41 -7.90
N THR A 34 1.87 4.60 -7.29
CA THR A 34 2.19 4.16 -5.92
C THR A 34 2.69 5.37 -5.14
N PRO A 35 2.46 5.44 -3.82
CA PRO A 35 3.06 6.50 -3.01
C PRO A 35 4.58 6.27 -2.92
N GLN A 36 5.35 7.37 -2.86
CA GLN A 36 6.82 7.29 -2.69
C GLN A 36 7.23 7.04 -1.23
N ALA A 37 6.32 7.32 -0.30
CA ALA A 37 6.54 7.23 1.13
C ALA A 37 5.27 6.70 1.83
N PRO A 38 5.37 6.31 3.12
CA PRO A 38 4.19 5.92 3.89
C PRO A 38 3.12 7.02 3.88
N LEU A 39 1.89 6.64 3.54
CA LEU A 39 0.73 7.52 3.61
C LEU A 39 0.46 7.99 5.05
N VAL A 40 0.42 9.30 5.25
CA VAL A 40 0.02 9.94 6.51
C VAL A 40 -1.20 10.80 6.28
N ALA A 41 -2.23 10.64 7.12
CA ALA A 41 -3.46 11.40 6.99
C ALA A 41 -3.21 12.92 7.08
N GLY A 42 -3.78 13.68 6.14
CA GLY A 42 -3.65 15.14 6.10
C GLY A 42 -2.34 15.67 5.51
N GLN A 43 -1.40 14.79 5.14
CA GLN A 43 -0.17 15.20 4.45
C GLN A 43 -0.32 15.14 2.93
N LEU A 44 0.50 15.93 2.24
CA LEU A 44 0.65 15.85 0.79
C LEU A 44 1.31 14.52 0.45
N ILE A 45 0.77 13.83 -0.56
CA ILE A 45 1.31 12.55 -1.01
C ILE A 45 2.08 12.77 -2.31
N GLU A 46 3.33 12.31 -2.33
CA GLU A 46 4.14 12.20 -3.55
C GLU A 46 3.91 10.84 -4.20
N TRP A 47 3.84 10.83 -5.53
CA TRP A 47 3.45 9.67 -6.32
C TRP A 47 4.54 9.26 -7.30
N TRP A 48 4.81 7.95 -7.43
CA TRP A 48 5.52 7.37 -8.58
C TRP A 48 4.52 6.92 -9.64
N TRP A 49 4.87 7.12 -10.91
CA TRP A 49 4.03 6.80 -12.06
C TRP A 49 4.64 5.67 -12.87
N HIS A 50 3.84 4.64 -13.12
CA HIS A 50 4.29 3.39 -13.73
C HIS A 50 3.49 3.10 -14.98
N GLN A 51 4.12 3.15 -16.15
CA GLN A 51 3.44 2.97 -17.45
C GLN A 51 4.04 1.87 -18.34
N ARG A 52 5.35 1.60 -18.23
CA ARG A 52 6.08 0.84 -19.27
C ARG A 52 6.27 -0.64 -18.95
N GLU A 53 6.23 -1.01 -17.69
CA GLU A 53 6.57 -2.35 -17.23
C GLU A 53 5.35 -3.30 -17.29
N ASP A 54 5.62 -4.57 -17.54
CA ASP A 54 4.66 -5.67 -17.51
C ASP A 54 4.28 -6.07 -16.07
N GLN A 55 5.07 -5.62 -15.10
CA GLN A 55 4.85 -5.82 -13.68
C GLN A 55 4.89 -4.47 -12.96
N LEU A 56 4.20 -4.38 -11.83
CA LEU A 56 4.30 -3.26 -10.91
C LEU A 56 4.82 -3.78 -9.58
N LEU A 57 5.92 -3.20 -9.13
CA LEU A 57 6.40 -3.37 -7.77
C LEU A 57 5.66 -2.37 -6.87
N VAL A 58 4.85 -2.88 -5.94
CA VAL A 58 4.15 -2.06 -4.96
C VAL A 58 5.02 -1.98 -3.71
N PRO A 59 5.64 -0.82 -3.42
CA PRO A 59 6.47 -0.69 -2.22
C PRO A 59 5.59 -0.90 -0.98
N MET A 60 6.08 -1.71 -0.05
CA MET A 60 5.44 -1.90 1.25
C MET A 60 6.21 -1.13 2.31
N HIS A 61 5.47 -0.34 3.09
CA HIS A 61 6.03 0.46 4.16
C HIS A 61 5.55 -0.02 5.53
N PRO A 62 6.34 0.16 6.60
CA PRO A 62 5.92 -0.19 7.95
C PRO A 62 4.91 0.83 8.49
N TYR A 63 3.82 0.32 9.06
CA TYR A 63 2.81 1.09 9.78
C TYR A 63 2.64 0.55 11.20
N MET A 64 2.62 1.47 12.17
CA MET A 64 2.35 1.17 13.57
C MET A 64 0.92 1.54 13.91
N LEU A 65 0.11 0.56 14.32
CA LEU A 65 -1.28 0.80 14.71
C LEU A 65 -1.51 0.36 16.16
N PRO A 66 -2.23 1.16 16.97
CA PRO A 66 -2.63 0.79 18.33
C PRO A 66 -3.88 -0.11 18.33
N CYS A 67 -4.06 -0.94 17.30
CA CYS A 67 -5.24 -1.79 17.15
C CYS A 67 -4.87 -3.23 16.79
N GLU A 68 -5.75 -4.15 17.18
CA GLU A 68 -5.60 -5.56 16.87
C GLU A 68 -5.64 -5.82 15.35
N PRO A 69 -4.99 -6.89 14.86
CA PRO A 69 -4.93 -7.24 13.44
C PRO A 69 -6.27 -7.28 12.71
N ALA A 70 -7.35 -7.64 13.41
CA ALA A 70 -8.69 -7.67 12.83
C ALA A 70 -9.18 -6.28 12.36
N LEU A 71 -8.76 -5.20 13.03
CA LEU A 71 -9.16 -3.83 12.71
C LEU A 71 -8.17 -3.14 11.75
N ALA A 72 -6.94 -3.64 11.67
CA ALA A 72 -5.89 -3.07 10.83
C ALA A 72 -6.26 -3.04 9.35
N PHE A 73 -6.92 -4.09 8.84
CA PHE A 73 -7.40 -4.11 7.46
C PHE A 73 -8.38 -2.97 7.16
N GLY A 74 -9.35 -2.74 8.05
CA GLY A 74 -10.33 -1.66 7.89
C GLY A 74 -9.67 -0.28 7.91
N PHE A 75 -8.71 -0.07 8.82
CA PHE A 75 -7.92 1.17 8.88
C PHE A 75 -7.13 1.41 7.58
N MET A 76 -6.43 0.39 7.09
CA MET A 76 -5.62 0.50 5.86
C MET A 76 -6.50 0.71 4.63
N LEU A 77 -7.65 0.07 4.57
CA LEU A 77 -8.63 0.34 3.52
C LEU A 77 -9.09 1.79 3.54
N GLN A 78 -9.46 2.32 4.71
CA GLN A 78 -9.87 3.72 4.85
C GLN A 78 -8.76 4.67 4.42
N LEU A 79 -7.52 4.43 4.84
CA LEU A 79 -6.36 5.22 4.44
C LEU A 79 -6.14 5.18 2.91
N GLY A 80 -6.24 4.01 2.29
CA GLY A 80 -6.16 3.83 0.86
C GLY A 80 -7.26 4.57 0.10
N VAL A 81 -8.50 4.57 0.61
CA VAL A 81 -9.63 5.33 0.03
C VAL A 81 -9.38 6.84 0.14
N THR A 82 -8.91 7.31 1.29
CA THR A 82 -8.56 8.73 1.49
C THR A 82 -7.47 9.16 0.51
N ALA A 83 -6.41 8.37 0.34
CA ALA A 83 -5.36 8.64 -0.63
C ALA A 83 -5.86 8.56 -2.08
N GLY A 84 -6.71 7.57 -2.38
CA GLY A 84 -7.37 7.43 -3.67
C GLY A 84 -8.22 8.64 -4.05
N SER A 85 -8.81 9.34 -3.08
CA SER A 85 -9.53 10.59 -3.36
C SER A 85 -8.60 11.70 -3.90
N GLN A 86 -7.33 11.73 -3.49
CA GLN A 86 -6.34 12.65 -4.05
C GLN A 86 -5.97 12.24 -5.48
N VAL A 87 -5.72 10.95 -5.72
CA VAL A 87 -5.47 10.41 -7.08
C VAL A 87 -6.64 10.71 -8.02
N GLN A 88 -7.88 10.55 -7.54
CA GLN A 88 -9.08 10.87 -8.30
C GLN A 88 -9.15 12.36 -8.64
N LYS A 89 -8.79 13.26 -7.72
CA LYS A 89 -8.73 14.71 -7.99
C LYS A 89 -7.64 15.07 -9.00
N LEU A 90 -6.49 14.40 -8.94
CA LEU A 90 -5.36 14.64 -9.83
C LEU A 90 -5.59 14.13 -11.26
N THR A 91 -6.25 12.98 -11.39
CA THR A 91 -6.34 12.25 -12.68
C THR A 91 -7.74 12.24 -13.29
N GLY A 92 -8.77 12.50 -12.49
CA GLY A 92 -10.17 12.37 -12.89
C GLY A 92 -10.65 10.94 -13.15
N ASN A 93 -9.78 9.93 -13.07
CA ASN A 93 -10.04 8.60 -13.63
C ASN A 93 -9.49 7.46 -12.77
N LEU A 94 -9.71 7.47 -11.44
CA LEU A 94 -9.33 6.34 -10.59
C LEU A 94 -10.21 5.12 -10.88
N LEU A 95 -9.58 4.04 -11.35
CA LEU A 95 -10.25 2.80 -11.71
C LEU A 95 -10.18 1.76 -10.60
N HIS A 96 -9.04 1.66 -9.92
CA HIS A 96 -8.75 0.54 -9.01
C HIS A 96 -7.85 1.01 -7.86
N LEU A 97 -8.20 0.63 -6.63
CA LEU A 97 -7.31 0.62 -5.46
C LEU A 97 -6.86 -0.84 -5.16
N HIS A 98 -5.55 -1.05 -5.10
CA HIS A 98 -4.93 -2.28 -4.66
C HIS A 98 -4.26 -2.05 -3.31
N LEU A 99 -4.55 -2.93 -2.35
CA LEU A 99 -3.97 -2.94 -1.00
C LEU A 99 -3.16 -4.23 -0.80
N SER A 100 -1.91 -4.09 -0.38
CA SER A 100 -1.05 -5.21 -0.01
C SER A 100 -0.79 -5.16 1.49
N LEU A 101 -1.03 -6.25 2.24
CA LEU A 101 -0.68 -6.33 3.67
C LEU A 101 0.28 -7.50 3.93
N GLY A 102 1.37 -7.20 4.61
CA GLY A 102 2.44 -8.13 4.92
C GLY A 102 2.25 -8.82 6.26
N HIS A 103 2.73 -10.06 6.33
CA HIS A 103 2.77 -10.94 7.48
C HIS A 103 4.21 -11.47 7.67
N PRO A 104 4.74 -11.72 8.89
CA PRO A 104 4.08 -11.63 10.18
C PRO A 104 3.81 -10.20 10.64
N VAL A 105 2.73 -10.03 11.39
CA VAL A 105 2.46 -8.81 12.16
C VAL A 105 3.21 -8.92 13.48
N ASN A 106 3.98 -7.90 13.83
CA ASN A 106 4.78 -7.91 15.06
C ASN A 106 4.12 -7.01 16.11
N GLU A 107 4.02 -7.50 17.34
CA GLU A 107 3.71 -6.64 18.48
C GLU A 107 5.00 -5.93 18.92
N VAL A 108 4.90 -4.63 19.13
CA VAL A 108 5.98 -3.75 19.59
C VAL A 108 5.44 -2.94 20.76
N VAL A 109 6.10 -3.02 21.91
CA VAL A 109 5.72 -2.24 23.09
C VAL A 109 6.42 -0.89 23.03
N GLN A 110 5.65 0.20 22.95
CA GLN A 110 6.16 1.57 22.99
C GLN A 110 5.41 2.37 24.07
N ASN A 111 6.14 3.03 24.97
CA ASN A 111 5.55 3.80 26.08
C ASN A 111 4.51 3.02 26.91
N ASN A 112 4.77 1.74 27.21
CA ASN A 112 3.85 0.81 27.87
C ASN A 112 2.52 0.54 27.14
N GLN A 113 2.44 0.82 25.84
CA GLN A 113 1.28 0.49 25.00
C GLN A 113 1.69 -0.53 23.93
N PRO A 114 0.92 -1.62 23.74
CA PRO A 114 1.14 -2.54 22.65
C PRO A 114 0.73 -1.86 21.34
N LEU A 115 1.66 -1.80 20.40
CA LEU A 115 1.44 -1.39 19.03
C LEU A 115 1.70 -2.57 18.11
N TRP A 116 0.99 -2.64 17.00
CA TRP A 116 1.18 -3.68 16.00
C TRP A 116 1.81 -3.08 14.75
N GLN A 117 2.91 -3.68 14.30
CA GLN A 117 3.60 -3.31 13.09
C GLN A 117 3.12 -4.16 11.91
N TYR A 118 2.66 -3.48 10.86
CA TYR A 118 2.22 -4.07 9.59
C TYR A 118 3.10 -3.55 8.46
N GLN A 119 3.41 -4.38 7.46
CA GLN A 119 3.93 -3.89 6.19
C GLN A 119 2.75 -3.66 5.25
N VAL A 120 2.64 -2.48 4.65
CA VAL A 120 1.47 -2.13 3.84
C VAL A 120 1.90 -1.43 2.56
N GLY A 121 1.38 -1.90 1.43
CA GLY A 121 1.56 -1.30 0.12
C GLY A 121 0.24 -0.81 -0.46
N PHE A 122 0.31 0.30 -1.20
CA PHE A 122 -0.83 0.89 -1.90
C PHE A 122 -0.50 1.11 -3.37
N ALA A 123 -1.39 0.69 -4.26
CA ALA A 123 -1.29 0.99 -5.68
C ALA A 123 -2.65 1.38 -6.24
N PHE A 124 -2.64 2.32 -7.19
CA PHE A 124 -3.84 2.87 -7.78
C PHE A 124 -3.74 2.80 -9.30
N ARG A 125 -4.71 2.15 -9.94
CA ARG A 125 -4.81 2.16 -11.40
C ARG A 125 -5.67 3.34 -11.84
N VAL A 126 -5.17 4.07 -12.82
CA VAL A 126 -5.89 5.16 -13.47
C VAL A 126 -6.05 4.88 -14.96
N LYS A 127 -6.96 5.60 -15.62
CA LYS A 127 -7.20 5.48 -17.07
C LYS A 127 -6.15 6.23 -17.88
#